data_AF-A0A246KQN4-F1
#
_entry.id   AF-A0A246KQN4-F1
#
_cell.length_a   1.000
_cell.length_b   1.000
_cell.length_c   1.000
_cell.angle_alpha   90.00
_cell.angle_beta   90.00
_cell.angle_gamma   90.00
#
_symmetry.space_group_name_H-M   'P 1'
#
loop_
_entity.id
_entity.type
_entity.pdbx_description
1 polymer ?
#
loop_
_entity_poly.entity_id
_entity_poly.type
_entity_poly.pdbx_seq_one_letter_code
_entity_poly.pdbx_strand_id
1 'polypeptide(L)'
;MSALQIPPSLDRGVFGWDAVKLADAYPSAALAAAIYEIHADPAAANPEHAAGRSIEIYTKAAKKRTGALGWAIFYQKQAASRAKAGAA
;
A
#
# COMPACT_ATOMS: atom_id res chain seq x y z
N MET A 1 11.53 -10.95 -14.35
CA MET A 1 11.12 -10.27 -13.10
C MET A 1 9.80 -10.86 -12.66
N SER A 2 9.75 -11.57 -11.53
CA SER A 2 8.48 -12.06 -10.99
C SER A 2 7.58 -10.87 -10.68
N ALA A 3 6.36 -10.87 -11.21
CA ALA A 3 5.40 -9.81 -10.92
C ALA A 3 4.93 -9.98 -9.47
N LEU A 4 5.06 -8.92 -8.67
CA LEU A 4 4.45 -8.86 -7.34
C LEU A 4 2.96 -9.21 -7.44
N GLN A 5 2.52 -10.18 -6.66
CA GLN A 5 1.12 -10.61 -6.65
C GLN A 5 0.22 -9.50 -6.08
N ILE A 6 -1.07 -9.55 -6.43
CA ILE A 6 -2.06 -8.67 -5.80
C ILE A 6 -2.33 -9.25 -4.40
N PRO A 7 -2.26 -8.44 -3.33
CA PRO A 7 -2.52 -8.92 -1.98
C PRO A 7 -3.95 -9.48 -1.87
N PRO A 8 -4.15 -10.67 -1.26
CA PRO A 8 -5.47 -11.29 -1.12
C PRO A 8 -6.45 -10.44 -0.30
N SER A 9 -5.94 -9.57 0.57
CA SER A 9 -6.75 -8.58 1.30
C SER A 9 -7.44 -7.53 0.41
N LEU A 10 -7.08 -7.44 -0.89
CA LEU A 10 -7.65 -6.52 -1.88
C LEU A 10 -8.45 -7.26 -2.96
N ASP A 11 -9.50 -7.98 -2.57
CA ASP A 11 -10.28 -8.87 -3.44
C ASP A 11 -11.32 -8.17 -4.34
N ARG A 12 -11.66 -6.90 -4.09
CA ARG A 12 -12.83 -6.21 -4.69
C ARG A 12 -12.59 -5.50 -6.03
N GLY A 13 -11.53 -5.82 -6.76
CA GLY A 13 -11.44 -5.42 -8.19
C GLY A 13 -11.15 -3.95 -8.47
N VAL A 14 -10.50 -3.22 -7.56
CA VAL A 14 -9.88 -1.93 -7.93
C VAL A 14 -8.65 -2.21 -8.80
N PHE A 15 -8.80 -2.01 -10.11
CA PHE A 15 -7.67 -2.09 -11.04
C PHE A 15 -6.81 -0.81 -10.94
N GLY A 16 -5.66 -0.94 -10.29
CA GLY A 16 -4.66 0.13 -10.19
C GLY A 16 -4.25 0.47 -8.76
N TRP A 17 -3.13 1.21 -8.62
CA TRP A 17 -2.57 1.66 -7.35
C TRP A 17 -2.84 3.15 -7.15
N ASP A 18 -4.12 3.53 -7.19
CA ASP A 18 -4.59 4.90 -6.96
C ASP A 18 -5.06 5.06 -5.51
N ALA A 19 -4.43 5.96 -4.77
CA ALA A 19 -4.68 6.11 -3.34
C ALA A 19 -6.10 6.57 -3.00
N VAL A 20 -6.74 7.37 -3.85
CA VAL A 20 -8.10 7.87 -3.62
C VAL A 20 -9.10 6.73 -3.80
N LYS A 21 -9.00 6.01 -4.93
CA LYS A 21 -9.87 4.86 -5.20
C LYS A 21 -9.69 3.75 -4.16
N LEU A 22 -8.46 3.53 -3.69
CA LEU A 22 -8.17 2.55 -2.64
C LEU A 22 -8.78 2.98 -1.29
N ALA A 23 -8.75 4.28 -0.97
CA ALA A 23 -9.36 4.80 0.26
C ALA A 23 -10.88 4.64 0.27
N ASP A 24 -11.54 4.79 -0.89
CA ASP A 24 -13.00 4.66 -0.98
C ASP A 24 -13.44 3.19 -1.02
N ALA A 25 -12.63 2.30 -1.63
CA ALA A 25 -13.01 0.91 -1.87
C ALA A 25 -12.73 -0.04 -0.69
N TYR A 26 -11.70 0.23 0.12
CA TYR A 26 -11.23 -0.72 1.13
C TYR A 26 -11.14 -0.09 2.53
N PRO A 27 -11.47 -0.85 3.59
CA PRO A 27 -11.26 -0.38 4.96
C PRO A 27 -9.76 -0.26 5.29
N SER A 28 -9.40 0.66 6.18
CA SER A 28 -8.02 0.88 6.64
C SER A 28 -7.31 -0.40 7.10
N ALA A 29 -8.04 -1.31 7.74
CA ALA A 29 -7.51 -2.60 8.18
C ALA A 29 -7.07 -3.49 7.01
N ALA A 30 -7.85 -3.54 5.92
CA ALA A 30 -7.49 -4.29 4.71
C ALA A 30 -6.30 -3.63 3.99
N LEU A 31 -6.27 -2.30 3.92
CA LEU A 31 -5.14 -1.55 3.35
C LEU A 31 -3.84 -1.80 4.13
N ALA A 32 -3.91 -1.88 5.46
CA ALA A 32 -2.76 -2.21 6.30
C ALA A 32 -2.31 -3.68 6.15
N ALA A 33 -3.27 -4.62 6.08
CA ALA A 33 -2.97 -6.02 5.79
C ALA A 33 -2.28 -6.19 4.44
N ALA A 34 -2.72 -5.46 3.41
CA ALA A 34 -2.09 -5.47 2.09
C ALA A 34 -0.64 -4.99 2.12
N ILE A 35 -0.32 -3.98 2.94
CA ILE A 35 1.08 -3.52 3.12
C ILE A 35 1.91 -4.64 3.74
N TYR A 36 1.40 -5.31 4.78
CA TYR A 36 2.08 -6.43 5.42
C TYR A 36 2.32 -7.58 4.44
N GLU A 37 1.30 -7.96 3.67
CA GLU A 37 1.38 -9.01 2.65
C GLU A 37 2.43 -8.68 1.57
N ILE A 38 2.49 -7.42 1.10
CA ILE A 38 3.53 -7.00 0.14
C ILE A 38 4.93 -7.10 0.76
N HIS A 39 5.11 -6.68 2.02
CA HIS A 39 6.42 -6.78 2.66
C HIS A 39 6.83 -8.23 2.96
N ALA A 40 5.86 -9.13 3.15
CA ALA A 40 6.10 -10.55 3.37
C ALA A 40 6.42 -11.31 2.06
N ASP A 41 6.08 -10.76 0.89
CA ASP A 41 6.42 -11.35 -0.41
C ASP A 41 7.93 -11.27 -0.68
N PRO A 42 8.65 -12.39 -0.85
CA PRO A 42 10.07 -12.38 -1.20
C PRO A 42 10.37 -11.61 -2.50
N ALA A 43 9.42 -11.51 -3.42
CA ALA A 43 9.57 -10.74 -4.67
C ALA A 43 9.55 -9.22 -4.43
N ALA A 44 9.15 -8.76 -3.24
CA ALA A 44 9.21 -7.36 -2.85
C ALA A 44 10.62 -6.94 -2.42
N ALA A 45 11.48 -7.88 -2.00
CA ALA A 45 12.86 -7.59 -1.62
C ALA A 45 13.68 -7.17 -2.84
N ASN A 46 14.50 -6.12 -2.67
CA ASN A 46 15.40 -5.68 -3.71
C ASN A 46 16.69 -6.52 -3.72
N PRO A 47 16.98 -7.31 -4.77
CA PRO A 47 18.22 -8.09 -4.83
C PRO A 47 19.48 -7.21 -4.83
N GLU A 48 19.39 -5.99 -5.35
CA GLU A 48 20.52 -5.04 -5.36
C GLU A 48 20.87 -4.53 -3.96
N HIS A 49 19.92 -4.54 -3.04
CA HIS A 49 20.17 -4.20 -1.64
C HIS A 49 20.97 -5.30 -0.95
N ALA A 50 20.60 -6.57 -1.16
CA ALA A 50 21.34 -7.72 -0.64
C ALA A 50 22.78 -7.78 -1.18
N ALA A 51 23.01 -7.28 -2.40
CA ALA A 51 24.34 -7.16 -3.00
C ALA A 51 25.14 -5.93 -2.54
N GLY A 52 24.60 -5.09 -1.65
CA GLY A 52 25.26 -3.85 -1.19
C GLY A 52 25.32 -2.74 -2.24
N ARG A 53 24.56 -2.86 -3.34
CA ARG A 53 24.55 -1.92 -4.48
C ARG A 53 23.41 -0.91 -4.43
N SER A 54 22.48 -1.07 -3.48
CA SER A 54 21.35 -0.17 -3.29
C SER A 54 21.01 0.01 -1.81
N ILE A 55 20.60 1.22 -1.43
CA ILE A 55 20.03 1.51 -0.11
C ILE A 55 18.54 1.12 -0.02
N GLU A 56 17.88 0.84 -1.14
CA GLU A 56 16.45 0.56 -1.18
C GLU A 56 16.19 -0.90 -0.80
N ILE A 57 15.64 -1.14 0.39
CA ILE A 57 15.32 -2.49 0.90
C ILE A 57 14.33 -3.23 -0.02
N TYR A 58 13.33 -2.50 -0.54
CA TYR A 58 12.27 -3.04 -1.37
C TYR A 58 12.40 -2.58 -2.82
N THR A 59 11.88 -3.39 -3.75
CA THR A 59 11.83 -3.03 -5.17
C THR A 59 11.02 -1.76 -5.39
N LYS A 60 11.33 -1.02 -6.46
CA LYS A 60 10.55 0.18 -6.86
C LYS A 60 9.06 -0.11 -7.01
N ALA A 61 8.71 -1.30 -7.50
CA ALA A 61 7.33 -1.75 -7.64
C ALA A 61 6.66 -1.87 -6.26
N ALA A 62 7.28 -2.56 -5.29
CA ALA A 62 6.76 -2.68 -3.93
C ALA A 62 6.57 -1.31 -3.28
N LYS A 63 7.57 -0.42 -3.37
CA LYS A 63 7.50 0.96 -2.85
C LYS A 63 6.33 1.74 -3.42
N LYS A 64 6.09 1.66 -4.74
CA LYS A 64 4.96 2.35 -5.39
C LYS A 64 3.62 1.87 -4.83
N ARG A 65 3.47 0.56 -4.66
CA ARG A 65 2.24 -0.07 -4.17
C ARG A 65 1.96 0.27 -2.72
N THR A 66 2.94 0.09 -1.83
CA THR A 66 2.79 0.41 -0.40
C THR A 66 2.65 1.90 -0.15
N GLY A 67 3.26 2.76 -0.99
CA GLY A 67 3.03 4.20 -0.97
C GLY A 67 1.58 4.58 -1.27
N ALA A 68 0.97 3.97 -2.28
CA ALA A 68 -0.44 4.21 -2.60
C ALA A 68 -1.38 3.79 -1.46
N LEU A 69 -1.11 2.63 -0.85
CA LEU A 69 -1.85 2.13 0.32
C LEU A 69 -1.70 3.05 1.54
N GLY A 70 -0.48 3.55 1.79
CA GLY A 70 -0.21 4.50 2.88
C GLY A 70 -0.98 5.81 2.70
N TRP A 71 -1.01 6.35 1.47
CA TRP A 71 -1.82 7.53 1.15
C TRP A 71 -3.31 7.28 1.29
N ALA A 72 -3.80 6.10 0.90
CA ALA A 72 -5.20 5.74 1.06
C ALA A 72 -5.63 5.76 2.54
N ILE A 73 -4.82 5.17 3.42
CA ILE A 73 -5.03 5.21 4.88
C ILE A 73 -4.98 6.65 5.40
N PHE A 74 -4.03 7.45 4.91
CA PHE A 74 -3.93 8.86 5.29
C PHE A 74 -5.19 9.65 4.92
N TYR A 75 -5.72 9.48 3.71
CA TYR A 75 -6.95 10.14 3.27
C TYR A 75 -8.16 9.76 4.12
N GLN A 76 -8.30 8.49 4.48
CA GLN A 76 -9.35 8.06 5.41
C GLN A 76 -9.25 8.75 6.77
N LYS A 77 -8.04 8.84 7.34
CA LYS A 77 -7.80 9.53 8.62
C LYS A 77 -8.09 11.03 8.53
N GLN A 78 -7.71 11.67 7.42
CA GLN A 78 -7.97 13.09 7.19
C GLN A 78 -9.47 13.37 7.05
N ALA A 79 -10.21 12.54 6.31
CA ALA A 79 -11.66 12.65 6.18
C ALA A 79 -12.37 12.51 7.54
N ALA A 80 -11.97 11.51 8.34
CA ALA A 80 -12.51 11.32 9.69
C ALA A 80 -12.21 12.51 10.63
N SER A 81 -11.03 13.12 10.52
CA SER A 81 -10.67 14.32 11.29
C SER A 81 -11.54 15.52 10.93
N ARG A 82 -11.76 15.76 9.63
CA ARG A 82 -12.63 16.85 9.15
C ARG A 82 -14.09 16.66 9.56
N ALA A 83 -14.60 15.43 9.50
CA ALA A 83 -15.95 15.12 9.95
C ALA A 83 -16.14 15.42 11.45
N LYS A 84 -15.12 15.17 12.28
CA LYS A 84 -15.15 15.52 13.71
C LYS A 84 -15.06 17.02 13.96
N ALA A 85 -14.28 17.75 13.16
CA ALA A 85 -14.11 19.19 13.31
C ALA A 85 -15.34 20.01 12.86
N GLY A 86 -16.12 19.52 11.89
CA GLY A 86 -17.36 20.18 11.44
C GLY A 86 -18.60 19.82 12.25
N ALA A 87 -18.49 18.87 13.19
CA ALA A 87 -19.57 18.46 14.09
C ALA A 87 -19.48 19.14 15.48
N ALA A 88 -18.51 20.03 15.67
CA ALA A 88 -18.30 20.85 16.87
C ALA A 88 -18.72 22.30 16.58
#